data_AF-A0A955IR61-F1
#
_entry.id   AF-A0A955IR61-F1
#
_cell.length_a   1.000
_cell.length_b   1.000
_cell.length_c   1.000
_cell.angle_alpha   90.00
_cell.angle_beta   90.00
_cell.angle_gamma   90.00
#
_symmetry.space_group_name_H-M   'P 1'
#
loop_
_entity.id
_entity.type
_entity.pdbx_description
1 polymer ?
#
loop_
_entity_poly.entity_id
_entity_poly.type
_entity_poly.pdbx_seq_one_letter_code
_entity_poly.pdbx_strand_id
1 'polypeptide(L)'
;LADIECPQPKGACCLVDGTCTVVTEVECGNQAGVWQGPMTLCSQVECPPAMGACCMIDGTCAPATQSRCLAFGGTYQGNFSLCSEVECPQPKGACCLADGSCTVVTEVECANQAGVWQGAFTLCSQVDCPPAMGACCLDDGTCEATDQWTCQDVLGGVYQGNNIWCSEVNCPQPEGACCLWNGWCTVTTQWHCEDQLNGEYQGNGTWCSQVNCD
;
A
#
# COMPACT_ATOMS: atom_id res chain seq x y z
N LEU A 1 -10.74 -74.60 15.33
CA LEU A 1 -9.38 -74.17 14.92
C LEU A 1 -9.21 -72.82 15.58
N ALA A 2 -8.37 -72.73 16.61
CA ALA A 2 -8.00 -71.44 17.18
C ALA A 2 -7.00 -70.82 16.22
N ASP A 3 -7.26 -69.59 15.76
CA ASP A 3 -6.30 -68.83 14.98
C ASP A 3 -5.03 -68.67 15.83
N ILE A 4 -3.94 -69.30 15.39
CA ILE A 4 -2.62 -69.05 15.96
C ILE A 4 -2.25 -67.65 15.49
N GLU A 5 -2.50 -66.64 16.33
CA GLU A 5 -1.90 -65.33 16.15
C GLU A 5 -0.39 -65.47 16.32
N CYS A 6 0.32 -65.61 15.20
CA CYS A 6 1.76 -65.41 15.18
C CYS A 6 2.04 -63.95 15.56
N PRO A 7 2.88 -63.68 16.59
CA PRO A 7 3.25 -62.32 16.95
C PRO A 7 3.82 -61.62 15.72
N GLN A 8 3.18 -60.52 15.30
CA GLN A 8 3.64 -59.77 14.14
C GLN A 8 5.01 -59.14 14.44
N PRO A 9 6.00 -59.26 13.53
CA PRO A 9 7.31 -58.69 13.76
C PRO A 9 7.21 -57.16 13.82
N LYS A 10 7.78 -56.57 14.88
CA LYS A 10 7.90 -55.11 15.01
C LYS A 10 9.14 -54.60 14.29
N GLY A 11 9.09 -53.35 13.87
CA GLY A 11 10.19 -52.62 13.24
C GLY A 11 10.05 -51.11 13.45
N ALA A 12 11.08 -50.35 13.09
CA ALA A 12 11.06 -48.90 13.09
C ALA A 12 10.04 -48.37 12.08
N CYS A 13 9.24 -47.41 12.52
CA CYS A 13 8.25 -46.70 11.74
C CYS A 13 8.60 -45.22 11.75
N CYS A 14 8.95 -44.68 10.58
CA CYS A 14 9.19 -43.26 10.43
C CYS A 14 7.88 -42.54 10.16
N LEU A 15 7.45 -41.74 11.12
CA LEU A 15 6.28 -40.90 10.98
C LEU A 15 6.63 -39.60 10.25
N VAL A 16 5.60 -38.93 9.75
CA VAL A 16 5.73 -37.70 8.96
C VAL A 16 6.24 -36.53 9.81
N ASP A 17 6.17 -36.61 11.14
CA ASP A 17 6.72 -35.63 12.12
C ASP A 17 8.21 -35.82 12.36
N GLY A 18 8.84 -36.78 11.69
CA GLY A 18 10.21 -37.21 11.98
C GLY A 18 10.35 -38.02 13.26
N THR A 19 9.26 -38.31 13.97
CA THR A 19 9.27 -39.25 15.10
C THR A 19 9.45 -40.66 14.58
N CYS A 20 10.27 -41.43 15.29
CA CYS A 20 10.39 -42.86 15.06
C CYS A 20 9.74 -43.64 16.20
N THR A 21 8.87 -44.59 15.86
CA THR A 21 8.27 -45.54 16.81
C THR A 21 8.59 -46.98 16.40
N VAL A 22 8.56 -47.94 17.33
CA VAL A 22 8.79 -49.37 17.03
C VAL A 22 7.46 -50.11 17.12
N VAL A 23 6.86 -50.39 15.96
CA VAL A 23 5.50 -50.94 15.80
C VAL A 23 5.45 -51.98 14.68
N THR A 24 4.34 -52.68 14.53
CA THR A 24 4.10 -53.60 13.40
C THR A 24 3.90 -52.82 12.09
N GLU A 25 4.05 -53.48 10.94
CA GLU A 25 3.83 -52.87 9.62
C GLU A 25 2.42 -52.25 9.50
N VAL A 26 1.39 -52.97 9.98
CA VAL A 26 0.00 -52.51 9.95
C VAL A 26 -0.20 -51.27 10.83
N GLU A 27 0.34 -51.28 12.05
CA GLU A 27 0.26 -50.12 12.95
C GLU A 27 1.00 -48.90 12.39
N CYS A 28 2.12 -49.13 11.68
CA CYS A 28 2.86 -48.06 11.01
C CYS A 28 2.05 -47.44 9.88
N GLY A 29 1.43 -48.27 9.02
CA GLY A 29 0.55 -47.80 7.95
C GLY A 29 -0.67 -47.04 8.46
N ASN A 30 -1.25 -47.46 9.60
CA ASN A 30 -2.36 -46.75 10.25
C ASN A 30 -1.97 -45.35 10.76
N GLN A 31 -0.68 -45.11 11.02
CA GLN A 31 -0.13 -43.81 11.40
C GLN A 31 0.37 -43.00 10.19
N ALA A 32 0.10 -43.48 8.96
CA ALA A 32 0.66 -42.93 7.73
C ALA A 32 2.19 -42.83 7.73
N GLY A 33 2.86 -43.73 8.47
CA GLY A 33 4.31 -43.82 8.55
C GLY A 33 4.92 -44.73 7.49
N VAL A 34 6.23 -44.59 7.29
CA VAL A 34 7.03 -45.46 6.43
C VAL A 34 7.74 -46.50 7.30
N TRP A 35 7.32 -47.75 7.15
CA TRP A 35 7.89 -48.89 7.87
C TRP A 35 9.24 -49.29 7.27
N GLN A 36 10.23 -49.53 8.12
CA GLN A 36 11.63 -49.74 7.72
C GLN A 36 12.01 -51.23 7.65
N GLY A 37 11.03 -52.11 7.80
CA GLY A 37 11.24 -53.56 7.81
C GLY A 37 11.33 -54.16 9.22
N PRO A 38 11.23 -55.49 9.33
CA PRO A 38 11.17 -56.17 10.61
C PRO A 38 12.50 -56.11 11.37
N MET A 39 12.43 -56.10 12.70
CA MET A 39 13.58 -56.09 13.61
C MET A 39 14.50 -54.86 13.48
N THR A 40 14.05 -53.80 12.82
CA THR A 40 14.75 -52.51 12.79
C THR A 40 14.42 -51.70 14.05
N LEU A 41 15.41 -50.98 14.59
CA LEU A 41 15.25 -50.09 15.73
C LEU A 41 15.37 -48.63 15.30
N CYS A 42 14.69 -47.73 16.01
CA CYS A 42 14.78 -46.29 15.74
C CYS A 42 16.19 -45.70 15.91
N SER A 43 17.05 -46.36 16.69
CA SER A 43 18.47 -45.97 16.80
C SER A 43 19.32 -46.30 15.57
N GLN A 44 18.77 -47.07 14.63
CA GLN A 44 19.46 -47.56 13.44
C GLN A 44 18.90 -46.97 12.13
N VAL A 45 17.88 -46.12 12.24
CA VAL A 45 17.16 -45.53 11.11
C VAL A 45 17.19 -44.01 11.26
N GLU A 46 17.57 -43.33 10.19
CA GLU A 46 17.39 -41.88 10.07
C GLU A 46 16.03 -41.60 9.42
N CYS A 47 15.05 -41.17 10.22
CA CYS A 47 13.77 -40.74 9.69
C CYS A 47 13.88 -39.36 9.03
N PRO A 48 13.06 -39.06 8.01
CA PRO A 48 13.02 -37.73 7.41
C PRO A 48 12.75 -36.67 8.48
N PRO A 49 13.48 -35.55 8.49
CA PRO A 49 13.26 -34.49 9.46
C PRO A 49 11.86 -33.87 9.27
N ALA A 50 11.22 -33.52 10.39
CA ALA A 50 9.95 -32.81 10.37
C ALA A 50 10.05 -31.52 9.54
N MET A 51 9.05 -31.28 8.69
CA MET A 51 8.90 -30.02 7.97
C MET A 51 7.77 -29.20 8.58
N GLY A 52 7.83 -27.90 8.37
CA GLY A 52 6.78 -26.95 8.72
C GLY A 52 6.90 -25.68 7.88
N ALA A 53 5.93 -24.79 8.03
CA ALA A 53 5.94 -23.48 7.43
C ALA A 53 7.12 -22.66 7.95
N CYS A 54 7.88 -22.11 7.02
CA CYS A 54 8.93 -21.14 7.29
C CYS A 54 8.53 -19.80 6.70
N CYS A 55 8.30 -18.82 7.57
CA CYS A 55 8.03 -17.46 7.15
C CYS A 55 9.33 -16.71 6.89
N MET A 56 9.51 -16.29 5.65
CA MET A 56 10.63 -15.48 5.22
C MET A 56 10.38 -14.00 5.51
N ILE A 57 11.45 -13.21 5.52
CA ILE A 57 11.39 -11.78 5.88
C ILE A 57 10.61 -10.93 4.86
N ASP A 58 10.51 -11.39 3.61
CA ASP A 58 9.73 -10.78 2.54
C ASP A 58 8.22 -11.15 2.61
N GLY A 59 7.81 -11.87 3.65
CA GLY A 59 6.44 -12.33 3.83
C GLY A 59 6.10 -13.60 3.04
N THR A 60 7.05 -14.18 2.29
CA THR A 60 6.83 -15.46 1.62
C THR A 60 6.87 -16.62 2.61
N CYS A 61 6.16 -17.70 2.29
CA CYS A 61 6.19 -18.94 3.07
C CYS A 61 6.72 -20.09 2.23
N ALA A 62 7.63 -20.88 2.80
CA ALA A 62 8.10 -22.13 2.19
C ALA A 62 8.12 -23.27 3.23
N PRO A 63 7.80 -24.52 2.83
CA PRO A 63 8.00 -25.67 3.70
C PRO A 63 9.50 -25.92 3.90
N ALA A 64 9.95 -25.97 5.14
CA ALA A 64 11.35 -26.23 5.49
C ALA A 64 11.46 -27.00 6.81
N THR A 65 12.62 -27.59 7.06
CA THR A 65 12.96 -28.05 8.42
C THR A 65 13.28 -26.83 9.29
N GLN A 66 13.17 -26.97 10.61
CA GLN A 66 13.50 -25.89 11.55
C GLN A 66 14.92 -25.35 11.32
N SER A 67 15.91 -26.23 11.20
CA SER A 67 17.31 -25.85 11.00
C SER A 67 17.51 -25.07 9.70
N ARG A 68 16.87 -25.49 8.61
CA ARG A 68 16.96 -24.82 7.31
C ARG A 68 16.25 -23.46 7.35
N CYS A 69 15.08 -23.39 7.98
CA CYS A 69 14.33 -22.15 8.12
C CYS A 69 15.15 -21.07 8.83
N LEU A 70 15.74 -21.42 9.98
CA LEU A 70 16.58 -20.51 10.75
C LEU A 70 17.87 -20.14 10.01
N ALA A 71 18.47 -21.08 9.27
CA ALA A 71 19.67 -20.81 8.47
C ALA A 71 19.43 -19.77 7.36
N PHE A 72 18.20 -19.69 6.83
CA PHE A 72 17.80 -18.66 5.87
C PHE A 72 17.24 -17.38 6.52
N GLY A 73 17.32 -17.26 7.85
CA GLY A 73 16.81 -16.10 8.59
C GLY A 73 15.29 -16.02 8.67
N GLY A 74 14.59 -17.11 8.34
CA GLY A 74 13.14 -17.21 8.47
C GLY A 74 12.70 -17.56 9.89
N THR A 75 11.39 -17.43 10.12
CA THR A 75 10.74 -17.81 11.39
C THR A 75 9.98 -19.12 11.19
N TYR A 76 10.39 -20.15 11.92
CA TYR A 76 9.77 -21.47 11.86
C TYR A 76 8.49 -21.52 12.70
N GLN A 77 7.41 -22.00 12.12
CA GLN A 77 6.06 -21.93 12.70
C GLN A 77 5.68 -23.22 13.46
N GLY A 78 6.62 -24.16 13.55
CA GLY A 78 6.42 -25.45 14.20
C GLY A 78 6.22 -26.57 13.20
N ASN A 79 6.43 -27.81 13.66
CA ASN A 79 6.26 -29.00 12.82
C ASN A 79 4.83 -29.07 12.31
N PHE A 80 4.68 -29.41 11.02
CA PHE A 80 3.41 -29.56 10.30
C PHE A 80 2.56 -28.32 10.12
N SER A 81 3.01 -27.16 10.56
CA SER A 81 2.39 -25.91 10.11
C SER A 81 2.42 -25.86 8.59
N LEU A 82 1.28 -25.57 7.97
CA LEU A 82 1.16 -25.46 6.51
C LEU A 82 1.25 -23.99 6.11
N CYS A 83 1.97 -23.70 5.03
CA CYS A 83 2.05 -22.33 4.50
C CYS A 83 0.69 -21.76 4.07
N SER A 84 -0.29 -22.60 3.79
CA SER A 84 -1.67 -22.18 3.50
C SER A 84 -2.47 -21.77 4.74
N GLU A 85 -2.00 -22.12 5.94
CA GLU A 85 -2.68 -21.89 7.22
C GLU A 85 -1.96 -20.87 8.10
N VAL A 86 -0.76 -20.45 7.70
CA VAL A 86 0.03 -19.45 8.42
C VAL A 86 0.06 -18.14 7.66
N GLU A 87 -0.27 -17.05 8.34
CA GLU A 87 -0.03 -15.70 7.85
C GLU A 87 1.41 -15.28 8.19
N CYS A 88 2.25 -15.19 7.16
CA CYS A 88 3.60 -14.67 7.33
C CYS A 88 3.59 -13.13 7.37
N PRO A 89 4.27 -12.51 8.36
CA PRO A 89 4.32 -11.06 8.47
C PRO A 89 4.84 -10.41 7.18
N GLN A 90 4.05 -9.51 6.61
CA GLN A 90 4.45 -8.78 5.42
C GLN A 90 5.47 -7.69 5.77
N PRO A 91 6.48 -7.45 4.91
CA PRO A 91 7.46 -6.41 5.15
C PRO A 91 6.78 -5.03 5.14
N LYS A 92 7.19 -4.18 6.08
CA LYS A 92 6.78 -2.78 6.11
C LYS A 92 7.84 -1.91 5.46
N GLY A 93 7.39 -0.78 4.92
CA GLY A 93 8.22 0.24 4.29
C GLY A 93 7.61 1.62 4.46
N ALA A 94 8.39 2.65 4.14
CA ALA A 94 7.91 4.01 4.08
C ALA A 94 6.87 4.17 2.96
N CYS A 95 5.82 4.92 3.26
CA CYS A 95 4.72 5.26 2.37
C CYS A 95 4.55 6.78 2.38
N CYS A 96 4.87 7.43 1.26
CA CYS A 96 4.66 8.87 1.10
C CYS A 96 3.22 9.14 0.69
N LEU A 97 2.51 9.98 1.46
CA LEU A 97 1.15 10.42 1.16
C LEU A 97 1.16 11.76 0.42
N ALA A 98 0.02 12.10 -0.18
CA ALA A 98 -0.11 13.29 -1.03
C ALA A 98 0.10 14.62 -0.28
N ASP A 99 -0.12 14.65 1.03
CA ASP A 99 0.11 15.81 1.90
C ASP A 99 1.59 15.94 2.33
N GLY A 100 2.47 15.07 1.84
CA GLY A 100 3.87 14.99 2.22
C GLY A 100 4.12 14.29 3.55
N SER A 101 3.08 13.79 4.22
CA SER A 101 3.26 12.95 5.40
C SER A 101 3.80 11.58 5.00
N CYS A 102 4.46 10.91 5.95
CA CYS A 102 5.02 9.58 5.75
C CYS A 102 4.58 8.63 6.86
N THR A 103 4.18 7.42 6.48
CA THR A 103 3.86 6.32 7.40
C THR A 103 4.67 5.08 7.08
N VAL A 104 4.87 4.19 8.07
CA VAL A 104 5.55 2.89 7.85
C VAL A 104 4.53 1.77 7.89
N VAL A 105 4.16 1.28 6.70
CA VAL A 105 3.07 0.33 6.48
C VAL A 105 3.46 -0.71 5.42
N THR A 106 2.65 -1.75 5.23
CA THR A 106 2.84 -2.71 4.13
C THR A 106 2.56 -2.04 2.77
N GLU A 107 3.02 -2.67 1.68
CA GLU A 107 2.76 -2.17 0.32
C GLU A 107 1.26 -2.02 0.02
N VAL A 108 0.46 -3.03 0.41
CA VAL A 108 -0.99 -3.02 0.23
C VAL A 108 -1.65 -1.91 1.05
N GLU A 109 -1.25 -1.73 2.30
CA GLU A 109 -1.77 -0.64 3.14
C GLU A 109 -1.39 0.74 2.58
N CYS A 110 -0.22 0.88 1.97
CA CYS A 110 0.20 2.13 1.33
C CYS A 110 -0.66 2.43 0.09
N ALA A 111 -0.88 1.43 -0.77
CA ALA A 111 -1.73 1.56 -1.95
C ALA A 111 -3.18 1.91 -1.56
N ASN A 112 -3.72 1.34 -0.48
CA ASN A 112 -5.04 1.67 0.04
C ASN A 112 -5.16 3.13 0.53
N GLN A 113 -4.04 3.75 0.91
CA GLN A 113 -3.97 5.17 1.27
C GLN A 113 -3.69 6.07 0.05
N ALA A 114 -3.67 5.51 -1.17
CA ALA A 114 -3.23 6.19 -2.39
C ALA A 114 -1.82 6.81 -2.26
N GLY A 115 -0.97 6.21 -1.43
CA GLY A 115 0.41 6.63 -1.23
C GLY A 115 1.39 5.99 -2.19
N VAL A 116 2.62 6.51 -2.20
CA VAL A 116 3.74 5.95 -2.96
C VAL A 116 4.65 5.17 -2.01
N TRP A 117 4.70 3.85 -2.21
CA TRP A 117 5.52 2.96 -1.40
C TRP A 117 6.98 2.97 -1.86
N GLN A 118 7.90 3.01 -0.90
CA GLN A 118 9.29 3.41 -1.16
C GLN A 118 10.31 2.28 -1.13
N GLY A 119 9.90 1.08 -0.72
CA GLY A 119 10.81 -0.06 -0.56
C GLY A 119 10.56 -0.79 0.75
N ALA A 120 10.81 -2.10 0.74
CA ALA A 120 10.69 -2.90 1.95
C ALA A 120 11.83 -2.49 2.87
N PHE A 121 11.55 -2.42 4.17
CA PHE A 121 12.51 -2.02 5.20
C PHE A 121 13.01 -0.57 5.07
N THR A 122 12.35 0.28 4.28
CA THR A 122 12.60 1.72 4.27
C THR A 122 11.90 2.39 5.46
N LEU A 123 12.52 3.43 6.00
CA LEU A 123 11.97 4.25 7.08
C LEU A 123 11.64 5.65 6.58
N CYS A 124 10.61 6.29 7.16
CA CYS A 124 10.25 7.67 6.83
C CYS A 124 11.36 8.68 7.09
N SER A 125 12.29 8.40 8.00
CA SER A 125 13.46 9.27 8.24
C SER A 125 14.51 9.22 7.13
N GLN A 126 14.37 8.30 6.17
CA GLN A 126 15.31 8.07 5.08
C GLN A 126 14.76 8.47 3.70
N VAL A 127 13.48 8.85 3.65
CA VAL A 127 12.78 9.19 2.41
C VAL A 127 12.31 10.64 2.49
N ASP A 128 12.45 11.36 1.39
CA ASP A 128 11.84 12.66 1.20
C ASP A 128 10.45 12.48 0.58
N CYS A 129 9.41 12.96 1.28
CA CYS A 129 8.02 12.90 0.84
C CYS A 129 7.52 14.33 0.61
N PRO A 130 7.88 14.98 -0.51
CA PRO A 130 7.33 16.30 -0.81
C PRO A 130 5.81 16.18 -1.02
N PRO A 131 5.02 17.15 -0.54
CA PRO A 131 3.60 17.19 -0.83
C PRO A 131 3.36 17.28 -2.34
N ALA A 132 2.26 16.69 -2.80
CA ALA A 132 1.84 16.79 -4.17
C ALA A 132 1.53 18.25 -4.52
N MET A 133 2.06 18.71 -5.64
CA MET A 133 1.81 20.05 -6.15
C MET A 133 0.66 20.03 -7.17
N GLY A 134 0.01 21.19 -7.29
CA GLY A 134 -1.04 21.42 -8.28
C GLY A 134 -1.32 22.91 -8.46
N ALA A 135 -2.19 23.20 -9.42
CA ALA A 135 -2.63 24.54 -9.75
C ALA A 135 -3.54 25.08 -8.66
N CYS A 136 -3.23 26.29 -8.19
CA CYS A 136 -4.04 27.07 -7.29
C CYS A 136 -4.57 28.29 -8.04
N CYS A 137 -5.88 28.32 -8.31
CA CYS A 137 -6.51 29.50 -8.89
C CYS A 137 -6.85 30.49 -7.79
N LEU A 138 -6.30 31.70 -7.88
CA LEU A 138 -6.58 32.80 -6.98
C LEU A 138 -7.74 33.66 -7.51
N ASP A 139 -8.34 34.47 -6.65
CA ASP A 139 -9.50 35.30 -6.98
C ASP A 139 -9.22 36.39 -8.03
N ASP A 140 -7.95 36.78 -8.19
CA ASP A 140 -7.49 37.70 -9.24
C ASP A 140 -7.25 36.98 -10.58
N GLY A 141 -7.56 35.70 -10.67
CA GLY A 141 -7.33 34.83 -11.83
C GLY A 141 -5.86 34.47 -12.06
N THR A 142 -4.96 34.81 -11.14
CA THR A 142 -3.58 34.31 -11.14
C THR A 142 -3.58 32.82 -10.80
N CYS A 143 -2.65 32.07 -11.40
CA CYS A 143 -2.42 30.66 -11.07
C CYS A 143 -1.04 30.45 -10.46
N GLU A 144 -1.00 29.81 -9.30
CA GLU A 144 0.24 29.42 -8.61
C GLU A 144 0.34 27.90 -8.49
N ALA A 145 1.54 27.33 -8.71
CA ALA A 145 1.80 25.92 -8.49
C ALA A 145 2.27 25.69 -7.05
N THR A 146 1.41 25.11 -6.22
CA THR A 146 1.68 24.89 -4.79
C THR A 146 0.97 23.63 -4.30
N ASP A 147 1.18 23.23 -3.05
CA ASP A 147 0.42 22.12 -2.45
C ASP A 147 -1.00 22.55 -2.04
N GLN A 148 -1.87 21.57 -1.80
CA GLN A 148 -3.27 21.82 -1.46
C GLN A 148 -3.44 22.70 -0.21
N TRP A 149 -2.67 22.44 0.85
CA TRP A 149 -2.80 23.16 2.11
C TRP A 149 -2.40 24.63 1.93
N THR A 150 -1.25 24.87 1.29
CA THR A 150 -0.81 26.24 0.98
C THR A 150 -1.82 26.96 0.10
N CYS A 151 -2.38 26.30 -0.93
CA CYS A 151 -3.39 26.92 -1.78
C CYS A 151 -4.63 27.38 -1.00
N GLN A 152 -5.19 26.50 -0.17
CA GLN A 152 -6.47 26.75 0.49
C GLN A 152 -6.34 27.62 1.74
N ASP A 153 -5.34 27.35 2.58
CA ASP A 153 -5.22 27.96 3.91
C ASP A 153 -4.28 29.18 3.94
N VAL A 154 -3.29 29.25 3.03
CA VAL A 154 -2.33 30.36 2.99
C VAL A 154 -2.71 31.39 1.91
N LEU A 155 -3.04 30.92 0.70
CA LEU A 155 -3.35 31.79 -0.43
C LEU A 155 -4.84 32.09 -0.59
N GLY A 156 -5.72 31.30 0.05
CA GLY A 156 -7.17 31.46 -0.06
C GLY A 156 -7.73 31.11 -1.45
N GLY A 157 -6.98 30.34 -2.25
CA GLY A 157 -7.35 29.97 -3.61
C GLY A 157 -8.09 28.64 -3.71
N VAL A 158 -8.50 28.31 -4.94
CA VAL A 158 -9.15 27.04 -5.29
C VAL A 158 -8.12 26.09 -5.89
N TYR A 159 -7.77 25.06 -5.12
CA TYR A 159 -6.86 24.00 -5.56
C TYR A 159 -7.54 23.10 -6.58
N GLN A 160 -6.90 22.89 -7.72
CA GLN A 160 -7.47 22.19 -8.87
C GLN A 160 -7.27 20.68 -8.82
N GLY A 161 -6.36 20.21 -7.95
CA GLY A 161 -6.05 18.81 -7.74
C GLY A 161 -4.57 18.50 -7.94
N ASN A 162 -4.17 17.32 -7.44
CA ASN A 162 -2.78 16.88 -7.50
C ASN A 162 -2.32 16.62 -8.94
N ASN A 163 -1.13 17.10 -9.28
CA ASN A 163 -0.50 16.98 -10.60
C ASN A 163 -1.27 17.66 -11.74
N ILE A 164 -2.18 18.59 -11.44
CA ILE A 164 -2.79 19.48 -12.43
C ILE A 164 -2.00 20.77 -12.46
N TRP A 165 -1.47 21.16 -13.61
CA TRP A 165 -0.58 22.33 -13.70
C TRP A 165 -1.31 23.59 -14.17
N CYS A 166 -0.77 24.76 -13.84
CA CYS A 166 -1.33 26.04 -14.27
C CYS A 166 -1.45 26.21 -15.79
N SER A 167 -0.65 25.49 -16.57
CA SER A 167 -0.77 25.44 -18.04
C SER A 167 -2.00 24.69 -18.55
N GLU A 168 -2.65 23.90 -17.69
CA GLU A 168 -3.75 23.00 -18.02
C GLU A 168 -5.09 23.51 -17.48
N VAL A 169 -5.06 24.56 -16.65
CA VAL A 169 -6.24 25.15 -16.02
C VAL A 169 -6.44 26.57 -16.52
N ASN A 170 -7.70 26.92 -16.76
CA ASN A 170 -8.10 28.30 -16.96
C ASN A 170 -8.62 28.88 -15.63
N CYS A 171 -7.86 29.77 -15.00
CA CYS A 171 -8.31 30.52 -13.84
C CYS A 171 -9.04 31.79 -14.31
N PRO A 172 -10.38 31.87 -14.14
CA PRO A 172 -11.13 33.02 -14.63
C PRO A 172 -10.72 34.28 -13.87
N GLN A 173 -10.47 35.34 -14.63
CA GLN A 173 -10.23 36.68 -14.08
C GLN A 173 -11.55 37.25 -13.56
N PRO A 174 -11.53 38.07 -12.48
CA PRO A 174 -12.73 38.70 -11.99
C PRO A 174 -13.27 39.70 -13.01
N GLU A 175 -14.56 39.58 -13.32
CA GLU A 175 -15.28 40.47 -14.24
C GLU A 175 -16.24 41.39 -13.48
N GLY A 176 -16.57 42.50 -14.11
CA GLY A 176 -17.49 43.50 -13.58
C GLY A 176 -18.05 44.38 -14.68
N ALA A 177 -19.04 45.20 -14.32
CA ALA A 177 -19.66 46.13 -15.25
C ALA A 177 -18.66 47.24 -15.63
N CYS A 178 -18.57 47.52 -16.92
CA CYS A 178 -17.74 48.55 -17.50
C CYS A 178 -18.64 49.59 -18.18
N CYS A 179 -18.68 50.81 -17.65
CA CYS A 179 -19.45 51.91 -18.23
C CYS A 179 -18.61 52.65 -19.27
N LEU A 180 -19.14 52.80 -20.49
CA LEU A 180 -18.47 53.51 -21.57
C LEU A 180 -19.08 54.90 -21.75
N TRP A 181 -18.30 55.82 -22.30
CA TRP A 181 -18.63 57.24 -22.49
C TRP A 181 -19.87 57.52 -23.36
N ASN A 182 -20.40 56.51 -24.05
CA ASN A 182 -21.62 56.59 -24.85
C ASN A 182 -22.86 56.02 -24.13
N GLY A 183 -22.77 55.75 -22.83
CA GLY A 183 -23.84 55.15 -22.02
C GLY A 183 -24.00 53.64 -22.22
N TRP A 184 -23.12 53.00 -22.99
CA TRP A 184 -23.14 51.55 -23.18
C TRP A 184 -22.40 50.84 -22.03
N CYS A 185 -22.89 49.65 -21.66
CA CYS A 185 -22.30 48.84 -20.62
C CYS A 185 -21.98 47.42 -21.11
N THR A 186 -20.81 46.92 -20.75
CA THR A 186 -20.38 45.53 -20.97
C THR A 186 -19.84 44.92 -19.68
N VAL A 187 -19.86 43.59 -19.53
CA VAL A 187 -19.19 42.89 -18.43
C VAL A 187 -17.85 42.38 -18.95
N THR A 188 -16.76 42.79 -18.31
CA THR A 188 -15.39 42.43 -18.72
C THR A 188 -14.43 42.58 -17.54
N THR A 189 -13.16 42.23 -17.72
CA THR A 189 -12.13 42.40 -16.68
C THR A 189 -11.79 43.87 -16.48
N GLN A 190 -11.31 44.26 -15.30
CA GLN A 190 -10.90 45.64 -15.01
C GLN A 190 -9.90 46.16 -16.04
N TRP A 191 -8.85 45.38 -16.33
CA TRP A 191 -7.82 45.76 -17.30
C TRP A 191 -8.43 46.01 -18.69
N HIS A 192 -9.33 45.15 -19.16
CA HIS A 192 -9.95 45.36 -20.47
C HIS A 192 -10.87 46.60 -20.47
N CYS A 193 -11.59 46.84 -19.38
CA CYS A 193 -12.43 48.03 -19.25
C CYS A 193 -11.62 49.33 -19.32
N GLU A 194 -10.59 49.45 -18.49
CA GLU A 194 -9.83 50.69 -18.32
C GLU A 194 -8.82 50.89 -19.46
N ASP A 195 -8.08 49.85 -19.84
CA ASP A 195 -6.94 49.95 -20.75
C ASP A 195 -7.31 49.75 -22.22
N GLN A 196 -8.31 48.90 -22.51
CA GLN A 196 -8.69 48.56 -23.89
C GLN A 196 -9.93 49.32 -24.37
N LEU A 197 -10.90 49.56 -23.48
CA LEU A 197 -12.15 50.23 -23.83
C LEU A 197 -12.21 51.69 -23.36
N ASN A 198 -11.25 52.13 -22.52
CA ASN A 198 -11.21 53.46 -21.92
C ASN A 198 -12.54 53.81 -21.20
N GLY A 199 -13.10 52.81 -20.53
CA GLY A 199 -14.33 52.88 -19.74
C GLY A 199 -14.07 52.97 -18.24
N GLU A 200 -15.14 53.22 -17.48
CA GLU A 200 -15.11 53.27 -16.01
C GLU A 200 -15.58 51.93 -15.43
N TYR A 201 -14.66 51.22 -14.78
CA TYR A 201 -14.92 49.92 -14.17
C TYR A 201 -15.66 50.08 -12.83
N GLN A 202 -16.80 49.42 -12.70
CA GLN A 202 -17.69 49.58 -11.55
C GLN A 202 -17.37 48.61 -10.39
N GLY A 203 -16.32 47.80 -10.54
CA GLY A 203 -15.85 46.85 -9.53
C GLY A 203 -16.23 45.40 -9.82
N ASN A 204 -15.48 44.48 -9.21
CA ASN A 204 -15.65 43.03 -9.41
C ASN A 204 -17.04 42.55 -8.97
N GLY A 205 -17.66 41.67 -9.76
CA GLY A 205 -18.96 41.08 -9.48
C GLY A 205 -20.16 41.99 -9.74
N THR A 206 -19.95 43.20 -10.28
CA THR A 206 -21.03 44.09 -10.71
C THR A 206 -21.54 43.70 -12.10
N TRP A 207 -22.84 43.93 -12.34
CA TRP A 207 -23.49 43.65 -13.62
C TRP A 207 -24.09 44.91 -14.21
N CYS A 208 -24.16 44.99 -15.55
CA CYS A 208 -24.73 46.14 -16.26
C CYS A 208 -26.19 46.46 -15.89
N SER A 209 -26.94 45.52 -15.34
CA SER A 209 -28.30 45.73 -14.85
C SER A 209 -28.37 46.44 -13.49
N GLN A 210 -27.24 46.57 -12.80
CA GLN A 210 -27.13 47.09 -11.43
C GLN A 210 -26.46 48.46 -11.36
N VAL A 211 -25.84 48.90 -12.46
CA VAL A 211 -25.07 50.15 -12.55
C VAL A 211 -25.76 51.10 -13.53
N ASN A 212 -25.65 52.41 -13.27
CA ASN A 212 -26.14 53.43 -14.18
C ASN A 212 -24.97 54.13 -14.85
N CYS A 213 -24.89 54.08 -16.18
CA CYS A 213 -23.77 54.60 -16.99
C CYS A 213 -24.10 55.93 -17.71
N ASP A 214 -25.11 56.67 -17.23
CA ASP A 214 -25.59 57.95 -17.80
C ASP A 214 -24.53 59.06 -17.86
#